data_AF-A0A7Y0FV53-F1
#
_entry.id   AF-A0A7Y0FV53-F1
#
_cell.length_a   1.000
_cell.length_b   1.000
_cell.length_c   1.000
_cell.angle_alpha   90.00
_cell.angle_beta   90.00
_cell.angle_gamma   90.00
#
_symmetry.space_group_name_H-M   'P 1'
#
loop_
_entity.id
_entity.type
_entity.pdbx_description
1 polymer ?
#
loop_
_entity_poly.entity_id
_entity_poly.type
_entity_poly.pdbx_seq_one_letter_code
_entity_poly.pdbx_strand_id
1 'polypeptide(L)' 'MPVRLRKFIGTILILFIVILYSILATSIASAFLGASPWWVHLLYFLLSGLLWILPAMLIIKWMAGPIKK' A
#
# COMPACT_ATOMS: atom_id res chain seq x y z
N MET A 1 -1.63 22.37 10.56
CA MET A 1 -0.61 22.36 9.48
C MET A 1 -1.21 22.99 8.23
N PRO A 2 -0.47 23.83 7.49
CA PRO A 2 -0.92 24.32 6.18
C PRO A 2 -1.21 23.13 5.25
N VAL A 3 -2.34 23.19 4.53
CA VAL A 3 -2.87 22.08 3.71
C VAL A 3 -1.85 21.59 2.66
N ARG A 4 -1.01 22.50 2.15
CA ARG A 4 0.06 22.19 1.19
C ARG A 4 1.14 21.26 1.78
N LEU A 5 1.53 21.48 3.03
CA LEU A 5 2.54 20.66 3.71
C LEU A 5 2.00 19.27 4.05
N ARG A 6 0.72 19.18 4.45
CA ARG A 6 0.04 17.89 4.70
C ARG A 6 -0.02 17.02 3.43
N LYS A 7 -0.28 17.63 2.28
CA LYS A 7 -0.25 16.93 0.98
C LYS A 7 1.15 16.47 0.62
N PHE A 8 2.18 17.29 0.84
CA PHE A 8 3.57 16.89 0.57
C PHE A 8 4.01 15.69 1.43
N ILE A 9 3.78 15.77 2.75
CA ILE A 9 4.10 14.68 3.69
C ILE A 9 3.32 13.42 3.33
N GLY A 10 2.03 13.56 3.01
CA GLY A 10 1.20 12.42 2.66
C GLY A 10 1.66 11.70 1.39
N THR A 11 2.11 12.43 0.36
CA THR A 11 2.69 11.80 -0.84
C THR A 11 3.95 11.00 -0.51
N ILE A 12 4.85 11.55 0.31
CA ILE A 12 6.04 10.85 0.77
C ILE A 12 5.66 9.60 1.58
N LEU A 13 4.66 9.71 2.46
CA LEU A 13 4.18 8.59 3.28
C LEU A 13 3.63 7.46 2.42
N ILE A 14 2.84 7.79 1.38
CA ILE A 14 2.33 6.80 0.43
C ILE A 14 3.48 6.10 -0.29
N LEU A 15 4.46 6.85 -0.81
CA LEU A 15 5.63 6.27 -1.46
C LEU A 15 6.39 5.32 -0.51
N PHE A 16 6.61 5.74 0.73
CA PHE A 16 7.31 4.94 1.73
C PHE A 16 6.56 3.65 2.06
N ILE A 17 5.23 3.72 2.26
CA ILE A 17 4.39 2.54 2.45
C ILE A 17 4.45 1.62 1.24
N VAL A 18 4.36 2.15 0.03
CA VAL A 18 4.38 1.34 -1.20
C VAL A 18 5.70 0.59 -1.32
N ILE A 19 6.83 1.24 -1.05
CA ILE A 19 8.16 0.60 -1.09
C ILE A 19 8.24 -0.52 -0.05
N LEU A 20 7.93 -0.23 1.22
CA LEU A 20 7.96 -1.22 2.29
C LEU A 20 7.05 -2.40 2.00
N TYR A 21 5.82 -2.12 1.54
CA TYR A 21 4.83 -3.13 1.23
C TYR A 21 5.28 -4.02 0.06
N SER A 22 5.83 -3.43 -1.00
CA SER A 22 6.31 -4.18 -2.17
C SER A 22 7.46 -5.12 -1.81
N ILE A 23 8.38 -4.66 -0.98
CA ILE A 23 9.48 -5.49 -0.47
C ILE A 23 8.91 -6.65 0.36
N LEU A 24 8.04 -6.38 1.34
CA LEU A 24 7.43 -7.40 2.17
C LEU A 24 6.64 -8.42 1.35
N ALA A 25 5.78 -7.96 0.44
CA ALA A 25 4.94 -8.83 -0.38
C ALA A 25 5.81 -9.76 -1.25
N THR A 26 6.87 -9.24 -1.86
CA THR A 26 7.79 -10.01 -2.71
C THR A 26 8.64 -10.97 -1.88
N SER A 27 9.15 -10.54 -0.72
CA SER A 27 9.91 -11.39 0.19
C SER A 27 9.08 -12.55 0.73
N ILE A 28 7.81 -12.32 1.07
CA ILE A 28 6.90 -13.39 1.53
C ILE A 28 6.60 -14.34 0.37
N ALA A 29 6.34 -13.83 -0.84
CA ALA A 29 6.12 -14.66 -2.02
C ALA A 29 7.34 -15.54 -2.34
N SER A 30 8.56 -15.00 -2.28
CA SER A 30 9.77 -15.78 -2.57
C SER A 30 10.12 -16.76 -1.46
N ALA A 31 9.92 -16.39 -0.19
CA ALA A 31 10.26 -17.23 0.95
C ALA A 31 9.29 -18.40 1.17
N PHE A 32 7.99 -18.16 1.01
CA PHE A 32 6.95 -19.14 1.37
C PHE A 32 6.27 -19.79 0.17
N LEU A 33 6.18 -19.09 -0.98
CA LEU A 33 5.48 -19.59 -2.15
C LEU A 33 6.40 -20.14 -3.23
N GLY A 34 7.73 -20.18 -3.05
CA GLY A 34 8.66 -20.58 -4.11
C GLY A 34 8.37 -21.93 -4.82
N ALA A 35 7.80 -22.91 -4.12
CA ALA A 35 7.39 -24.21 -4.68
C ALA A 35 5.88 -24.33 -4.96
N SER A 36 5.13 -23.24 -4.79
CA SER A 36 3.67 -23.25 -4.91
C SER A 36 3.22 -23.21 -6.39
N PRO A 37 2.05 -23.76 -6.71
CA PRO A 37 1.46 -23.65 -8.03
C PRO A 37 1.18 -22.20 -8.46
N TRP A 38 1.17 -21.95 -9.77
CA TRP A 38 0.94 -20.63 -10.36
C TRP A 38 -0.34 -19.91 -9.88
N TRP A 39 -1.41 -20.65 -9.61
CA TRP A 39 -2.68 -20.08 -9.15
C TRP A 39 -2.59 -19.53 -7.72
N VAL A 40 -1.71 -20.09 -6.87
CA VAL A 40 -1.45 -19.57 -5.51
C VAL A 40 -0.74 -18.22 -5.60
N HIS A 41 0.24 -18.10 -6.50
CA HIS A 41 0.93 -16.84 -6.74
C HIS A 41 -0.05 -15.78 -7.26
N LEU A 42 -0.91 -16.14 -8.22
CA LEU A 42 -1.93 -15.25 -8.74
C LEU A 42 -2.84 -14.73 -7.62
N LEU A 43 -3.37 -15.64 -6.79
CA LEU A 43 -4.27 -15.26 -5.69
C LEU A 43 -3.56 -14.40 -4.65
N TYR A 44 -2.31 -14.73 -4.32
CA TYR A 44 -1.49 -13.99 -3.37
C TYR A 44 -1.20 -12.56 -3.85
N PHE A 45 -0.78 -12.39 -5.11
CA PHE A 45 -0.52 -11.06 -5.67
C PHE A 45 -1.82 -10.26 -5.83
N LEU A 46 -2.94 -10.91 -6.17
CA LEU A 46 -4.23 -10.26 -6.27
C LEU A 46 -4.72 -9.77 -4.90
N LEU A 47 -4.65 -10.63 -3.87
CA LEU A 47 -5.06 -10.26 -2.52
C LEU A 47 -4.12 -9.25 -1.87
N SER A 48 -2.81 -9.38 -2.01
CA SER A 48 -1.85 -8.37 -1.50
C SER A 48 -2.01 -7.03 -2.25
N GLY A 49 -2.24 -7.08 -3.57
CA GLY A 49 -2.59 -5.92 -4.39
C GLY A 49 -3.95 -5.29 -4.05
N LEU A 50 -4.87 -6.00 -3.41
CA LEU A 50 -6.10 -5.43 -2.86
C LEU A 50 -5.89 -4.91 -1.43
N LEU A 51 -5.14 -5.64 -0.62
CA LEU A 51 -4.91 -5.33 0.78
C LEU A 51 -4.19 -3.98 0.95
N TRP A 52 -3.27 -3.63 0.05
CA TRP A 52 -2.55 -2.34 0.11
C TRP A 52 -3.46 -1.11 -0.09
N ILE A 53 -4.65 -1.29 -0.69
CA ILE A 53 -5.59 -0.19 -0.91
C ILE A 53 -6.05 0.40 0.43
N LEU A 54 -6.21 -0.44 1.46
CA LEU A 54 -6.64 -0.01 2.80
C LEU A 54 -5.69 1.03 3.42
N PRO A 55 -4.37 0.77 3.57
CA PRO A 55 -3.44 1.76 4.08
C PRO A 55 -3.33 3.00 3.18
N ALA A 56 -3.35 2.83 1.86
CA ALA A 56 -3.35 3.96 0.93
C ALA A 56 -4.57 4.88 1.12
N MET A 57 -5.76 4.30 1.24
CA MET A 57 -7.01 5.02 1.46
C MET A 57 -7.01 5.76 2.80
N LEU A 58 -6.43 5.17 3.84
CA LEU A 58 -6.30 5.78 5.17
C LEU A 58 -5.41 7.04 5.12
N ILE A 59 -4.28 6.97 4.41
CA ILE A 59 -3.42 8.14 4.20
C ILE A 59 -4.12 9.19 3.35
N ILE A 60 -4.75 8.81 2.24
CA ILE A 60 -5.45 9.75 1.35
C ILE A 60 -6.58 10.46 2.11
N LYS A 61 -7.35 9.75 2.93
CA LYS A 61 -8.40 10.34 3.78
C LYS A 61 -7.80 11.36 4.76
N TRP A 62 -6.65 11.04 5.35
CA TRP A 62 -5.93 11.97 6.23
C TRP A 62 -5.38 13.19 5.47
N MET A 63 -4.90 13.02 4.24
CA MET A 63 -4.40 14.09 3.37
C MET A 63 -5.49 15.02 2.89
N ALA A 64 -6.64 14.46 2.48
CA ALA A 64 -7.78 15.20 1.95
C ALA A 64 -8.38 16.14 3.02
N GLY A 65 -8.29 15.75 4.30
CA GLY A 65 -8.89 16.50 5.40
C GLY A 65 -10.43 16.47 5.35
N PRO A 66 -11.12 17.13 6.29
CA PRO A 66 -12.57 17.19 6.30
C PRO A 66 -13.07 17.90 5.04
N ILE A 67 -13.95 17.23 4.28
CA ILE A 67 -14.68 17.83 3.17
C ILE A 67 -15.55 18.94 3.78
N LYS A 68 -15.17 20.20 3.59
CA LYS A 68 -16.09 21.31 3.85
C LYS A 68 -17.15 21.24 2.76
N LYS A 69 -18.35 20.78 3.13
CA LYS A 69 -19.56 20.93 2.32
C LYS A 69 -19.96 22.39 2.25
#